data_AF-A0AA41SLJ8-F1
#
_entry.id   AF-A0AA41SLJ8-F1
#
_cell.length_a   1.000
_cell.length_b   1.000
_cell.length_c   1.000
_cell.angle_alpha   90.00
_cell.angle_beta   90.00
_cell.angle_gamma   90.00
#
_symmetry.space_group_name_H-M   'P 1'
#
loop_
_entity.id
_entity.type
_entity.pdbx_description
1 polymer ?
#
loop_
_entity_poly.entity_id
_entity_poly.type
_entity_poly.pdbx_seq_one_letter_code
_entity_poly.pdbx_strand_id
1 'polypeptide(L)'
;MGIMIFNIGGRPGPGVCKRLFERRGIQVMQLWQTKILQAADTDISALVEIEKNSRHRFEFFMGLVGDQPICARTALAYGKAGGRISHALSVFSCQLRQPNQVKIIFDFLKNGFQDISNSLDLSFEDDAVADEKIPFLAYLASVLKENSFFTYEPPAGSTQFRSLIAGFMKVYHHIPLKNDNVVVFPSRAVAIENALRLFSPRLAIVDEHLTRHLPKQWLTSLPNEGATEDVITVIDAPRQSDLMIELIKRLKPQVVVTGMAHFEAVTSSAFEHLLDTTRDVGSRLFIDISDQFELSSLPGSNGVLKYLARSTLPSHAAILCGLVKNQVYSDLEVAFVISEEDTIFTALSKTVELLEGHTALFSQYYYSCILHELLAFQLANRHPPAE
;
A
#
# COMPACT_ATOMS: atom_id res chain seq x y z
N MET A 1 8.41 -27.25 7.84
CA MET A 1 7.49 -26.39 8.61
C MET A 1 7.24 -27.04 9.97
N GLY A 2 7.44 -26.31 11.06
CA GLY A 2 7.17 -26.82 12.41
C GLY A 2 5.73 -26.48 12.83
N ILE A 3 4.98 -27.48 13.28
CA ILE A 3 3.66 -27.32 13.88
C ILE A 3 3.81 -27.45 15.39
N MET A 4 3.24 -26.52 16.13
CA MET A 4 3.19 -26.56 17.59
C MET A 4 1.75 -26.83 18.03
N ILE A 5 1.57 -27.83 18.89
CA ILE A 5 0.26 -28.14 19.48
C ILE A 5 0.23 -27.59 20.90
N PHE A 6 -0.72 -26.70 21.17
CA PHE A 6 -0.91 -26.10 22.49
C PHE A 6 -2.23 -26.57 23.09
N ASN A 7 -2.18 -27.04 24.33
CA ASN A 7 -3.35 -27.29 25.16
C ASN A 7 -3.52 -26.13 26.13
N ILE A 8 -4.59 -25.33 25.97
CA ILE A 8 -4.80 -24.09 26.72
C ILE A 8 -6.14 -24.12 27.44
N GLY A 9 -6.11 -23.80 28.74
CA GLY A 9 -7.32 -23.48 29.49
C GLY A 9 -7.92 -22.16 29.01
N GLY A 10 -9.07 -22.22 28.38
CA GLY A 10 -9.81 -21.10 27.79
C GLY A 10 -10.52 -20.21 28.80
N ARG A 11 -9.96 -19.97 29.99
CA ARG A 11 -10.52 -18.99 30.96
C ARG A 11 -10.62 -17.59 30.36
N PRO A 12 -9.63 -17.09 29.59
CA PRO A 12 -9.76 -15.81 28.88
C PRO A 12 -10.74 -15.85 27.69
N GLY A 13 -11.33 -17.02 27.40
CA GLY A 13 -12.13 -17.26 26.20
C GLY A 13 -11.26 -17.63 24.98
N PRO A 14 -11.83 -18.41 24.04
CA PRO A 14 -11.09 -18.91 22.88
C PRO A 14 -10.64 -17.78 21.95
N GLY A 15 -11.40 -16.69 21.85
CA GLY A 15 -11.02 -15.51 21.04
C GLY A 15 -9.76 -14.82 21.53
N VAL A 16 -9.60 -14.68 22.86
CA VAL A 16 -8.38 -14.08 23.44
C VAL A 16 -7.18 -15.02 23.28
N CYS A 17 -7.38 -16.33 23.47
CA CYS A 17 -6.33 -17.32 23.23
C CYS A 17 -5.85 -17.28 21.77
N LYS A 18 -6.78 -17.25 20.80
CA LYS A 18 -6.44 -17.15 19.37
C LYS A 18 -5.66 -15.87 19.07
N ARG A 19 -6.18 -14.72 19.54
CA ARG A 19 -5.56 -13.42 19.32
C ARG A 19 -4.15 -13.31 19.89
N LEU A 20 -3.85 -13.97 21.02
CA LEU A 20 -2.51 -13.99 21.63
C LEU A 20 -1.44 -14.56 20.70
N PHE A 21 -1.80 -15.57 19.91
CA PHE A 21 -0.93 -16.16 18.91
C PHE A 21 -0.94 -15.35 17.60
N GLU A 22 -2.12 -14.99 17.10
CA GLU A 22 -2.27 -14.29 15.82
C GLU A 22 -1.49 -12.98 15.80
N ARG A 23 -1.54 -12.19 16.88
CA ARG A 23 -0.78 -10.94 17.00
C ARG A 23 0.75 -11.12 16.91
N ARG A 24 1.25 -12.35 17.06
CA ARG A 24 2.67 -12.72 16.94
C ARG A 24 3.00 -13.35 15.59
N GLY A 25 2.09 -13.29 14.61
CA GLY A 25 2.28 -13.84 13.27
C GLY A 25 2.07 -15.35 13.22
N ILE A 26 1.34 -15.92 14.19
CA ILE A 26 1.06 -17.35 14.25
C ILE A 26 -0.34 -17.61 13.68
N GLN A 27 -0.42 -18.45 12.66
CA GLN A 27 -1.69 -19.01 12.18
C GLN A 27 -2.19 -20.05 13.18
N VAL A 28 -3.44 -19.91 13.60
CA VAL A 28 -4.06 -20.76 14.63
C VAL A 28 -5.27 -21.49 14.06
N MET A 29 -5.29 -22.81 14.22
CA MET A 29 -6.45 -23.65 13.96
C MET A 29 -6.87 -24.34 15.26
N GLN A 30 -8.12 -24.17 15.67
CA GLN A 30 -8.67 -24.92 16.80
C GLN A 30 -8.96 -26.35 16.35
N LEU A 31 -8.24 -27.32 16.91
CA LEU A 31 -8.41 -28.74 16.60
C LEU A 31 -9.56 -29.36 17.38
N TRP A 32 -9.69 -28.94 18.64
CA TRP A 32 -10.62 -29.54 19.57
C TRP A 32 -10.90 -28.61 20.75
N GLN A 33 -12.08 -28.74 21.35
CA GLN A 33 -12.45 -28.04 22.57
C GLN A 33 -13.39 -28.91 23.40
N THR A 34 -13.19 -28.89 24.72
CA THR A 34 -14.15 -29.44 25.69
C THR A 34 -14.33 -28.49 26.87
N LYS A 35 -15.24 -28.81 27.78
CA LYS A 35 -15.34 -28.16 29.09
C LYS A 35 -14.75 -29.09 30.14
N ILE A 36 -13.95 -28.55 31.05
CA ILE A 36 -13.42 -29.30 32.20
C ILE A 36 -13.85 -28.61 33.49
N LEU A 37 -14.15 -29.42 34.51
CA LEU A 37 -14.49 -28.89 35.83
C LEU A 37 -13.31 -28.11 36.39
N GLN A 38 -13.60 -26.96 36.98
CA GLN A 38 -12.60 -26.22 37.73
C GLN A 38 -12.26 -27.02 38.99
N ALA A 39 -10.97 -27.20 39.24
CA ALA A 39 -10.52 -27.84 40.46
C ALA A 39 -10.94 -26.97 41.67
N ALA A 40 -11.44 -27.62 42.72
CA ALA A 40 -12.06 -26.95 43.87
C ALA A 40 -11.07 -26.08 44.68
N ASP A 41 -9.77 -26.33 44.53
CA ASP A 41 -8.66 -25.62 45.16
C ASP A 41 -8.15 -24.43 44.34
N THR A 42 -8.63 -24.23 43.11
CA THR A 42 -8.19 -23.11 42.28
C THR A 42 -8.90 -21.83 42.67
N ASP A 43 -8.17 -20.88 43.26
CA ASP A 43 -8.68 -19.54 43.51
C ASP A 43 -8.79 -18.73 42.19
N ILE A 44 -9.99 -18.23 41.92
CA ILE A 44 -10.28 -17.36 40.76
C ILE A 44 -10.51 -15.89 41.16
N SER A 45 -10.28 -15.53 42.42
CA SER A 45 -10.47 -14.16 42.94
C SER A 45 -9.57 -13.14 42.22
N ALA A 46 -8.36 -13.54 41.82
CA ALA A 46 -7.48 -12.70 41.01
C ALA A 46 -8.11 -12.34 39.64
N LEU A 47 -8.87 -13.25 39.03
CA LEU A 47 -9.54 -13.00 37.76
C LEU A 47 -10.70 -12.02 37.93
N VAL A 48 -11.40 -12.08 39.06
CA VAL A 48 -12.44 -11.10 39.43
C VAL A 48 -11.86 -9.69 39.58
N GLU A 49 -10.70 -9.55 40.21
CA GLU A 49 -10.00 -8.26 40.31
C GLU A 49 -9.57 -7.73 38.94
N ILE A 50 -9.13 -8.61 38.03
CA ILE A 50 -8.81 -8.22 36.65
C ILE A 50 -10.07 -7.77 35.89
N GLU A 51 -11.22 -8.47 36.00
CA GLU A 51 -12.48 -8.03 35.37
C GLU A 51 -12.98 -6.69 35.91
N LYS A 52 -12.65 -6.35 37.16
CA LYS A 52 -13.03 -5.07 37.77
C LYS A 52 -12.24 -3.90 37.20
N ASN A 53 -10.96 -4.14 36.89
CA ASN A 53 -10.01 -3.11 36.47
C ASN A 53 -9.76 -3.10 34.95
N SER A 54 -10.37 -4.01 34.19
CA SER A 54 -10.20 -4.12 32.74
C SER A 54 -11.54 -4.30 32.02
N ARG A 55 -11.56 -4.05 30.70
CA ARG A 55 -12.73 -4.35 29.85
C ARG A 55 -12.83 -5.84 29.49
N HIS A 56 -11.86 -6.65 29.90
CA HIS A 56 -11.85 -8.08 29.58
C HIS A 56 -12.80 -8.86 30.49
N ARG A 57 -13.51 -9.81 29.89
CA ARG A 57 -14.43 -10.73 30.57
C ARG A 57 -13.92 -12.15 30.40
N PHE A 58 -13.66 -12.83 31.50
CA PHE A 58 -13.30 -14.25 31.47
C PHE A 58 -14.55 -15.10 31.21
N GLU A 59 -14.34 -16.30 30.66
CA GLU A 59 -15.39 -17.22 30.27
C GLU A 59 -15.35 -18.48 31.14
N PHE A 60 -16.40 -18.64 31.94
CA PHE A 60 -16.69 -19.84 32.72
C PHE A 60 -18.07 -20.38 32.36
N PHE A 61 -18.40 -21.59 32.79
CA PHE A 61 -19.70 -22.23 32.57
C PHE A 61 -20.22 -22.84 33.87
N MET A 62 -21.54 -22.85 34.04
CA MET A 62 -22.20 -23.53 35.15
C MET A 62 -22.27 -25.03 34.83
N GLY A 63 -21.32 -25.80 35.37
CA GLY A 63 -21.15 -27.22 35.07
C GLY A 63 -20.82 -27.50 33.60
N LEU A 64 -20.65 -28.78 33.27
CA LEU A 64 -20.18 -29.22 31.95
C LEU A 64 -21.20 -29.01 30.81
N VAL A 65 -22.49 -28.89 31.14
CA VAL A 65 -23.59 -28.81 30.16
C VAL A 65 -24.01 -27.36 29.89
N GLY A 66 -23.57 -26.38 30.69
CA GLY A 66 -23.97 -24.99 30.49
C GLY A 66 -23.37 -24.41 29.22
N ASP A 67 -24.20 -23.92 28.29
CA ASP A 67 -23.73 -23.41 26.98
C ASP A 67 -23.44 -21.92 26.96
N GLN A 68 -23.96 -21.17 27.93
CA GLN A 68 -23.73 -19.73 28.01
C GLN A 68 -22.57 -19.42 28.94
N PRO A 69 -21.57 -18.63 28.50
CA PRO A 69 -20.46 -18.23 29.34
C PRO A 69 -20.88 -17.19 30.40
N ILE A 70 -20.44 -17.40 31.63
CA ILE A 70 -20.56 -16.48 32.77
C ILE A 70 -19.20 -15.85 33.08
N CYS A 71 -19.21 -14.62 33.61
CA CYS A 71 -17.97 -13.91 34.00
C CYS A 71 -17.34 -14.49 35.27
N ALA A 72 -16.10 -14.12 35.57
CA ALA A 72 -15.39 -14.58 36.77
C ALA A 72 -16.15 -14.23 38.05
N ARG A 73 -16.79 -13.05 38.12
CA ARG A 73 -17.60 -12.63 39.29
C ARG A 73 -18.75 -13.58 39.58
N THR A 74 -19.52 -13.90 38.55
CA THR A 74 -20.66 -14.82 38.66
C THR A 74 -20.17 -16.24 38.95
N ALA A 75 -19.07 -16.67 38.33
CA ALA A 75 -18.48 -17.98 38.57
C ALA A 75 -18.01 -18.12 40.03
N LEU A 76 -17.36 -17.11 40.60
CA LEU A 76 -16.92 -17.11 41.99
C LEU A 76 -18.11 -17.15 42.96
N ALA A 77 -19.13 -16.34 42.71
CA ALA A 77 -20.34 -16.33 43.54
C ALA A 77 -21.08 -17.68 43.49
N TYR A 78 -21.26 -18.25 42.30
CA TYR A 78 -21.90 -19.54 42.11
C TYR A 78 -21.10 -20.68 42.76
N GLY A 79 -19.77 -20.68 42.62
CA GLY A 79 -18.87 -21.63 43.28
C GLY A 79 -18.97 -21.59 44.80
N LYS A 80 -18.97 -20.37 45.40
CA LYS A 80 -19.14 -20.18 46.85
C LYS A 80 -20.50 -20.66 47.36
N ALA A 81 -21.53 -20.63 46.52
CA ALA A 81 -22.86 -21.16 46.83
C ALA A 81 -22.97 -22.70 46.68
N GLY A 82 -21.86 -23.41 46.43
CA GLY A 82 -21.83 -24.86 46.26
C GLY A 82 -22.04 -25.33 44.81
N GLY A 83 -22.15 -24.40 43.86
CA GLY A 83 -22.26 -24.70 42.44
C GLY A 83 -20.95 -25.22 41.83
N ARG A 84 -21.03 -26.10 40.84
CA ARG A 84 -19.86 -26.55 40.07
C ARG A 84 -19.62 -25.63 38.88
N ILE A 85 -18.41 -25.08 38.77
CA ILE A 85 -18.00 -24.29 37.61
C ILE A 85 -17.05 -25.09 36.72
N SER A 86 -17.08 -24.81 35.42
CA SER A 86 -16.13 -25.34 34.44
C SER A 86 -15.60 -24.23 33.54
N HIS A 87 -14.52 -24.52 32.83
CA HIS A 87 -13.97 -23.64 31.80
C HIS A 87 -13.65 -24.46 30.55
N ALA A 88 -13.49 -23.78 29.42
CA ALA A 88 -13.09 -24.42 28.19
C ALA A 88 -11.63 -24.92 28.29
N LEU A 89 -11.35 -26.06 27.67
CA LEU A 89 -10.01 -26.55 27.38
C LEU A 89 -9.93 -26.72 25.86
N SER A 90 -9.07 -25.93 25.22
CA SER A 90 -8.94 -25.91 23.76
C SER A 90 -7.56 -26.41 23.35
N VAL A 91 -7.53 -27.24 22.30
CA VAL A 91 -6.32 -27.68 21.64
C VAL A 91 -6.17 -26.90 20.34
N PHE A 92 -5.08 -26.17 20.21
CA PHE A 92 -4.75 -25.38 19.05
C PHE A 92 -3.56 -25.97 18.29
N SER A 93 -3.68 -26.02 16.97
CA SER A 93 -2.55 -26.18 16.05
C SER A 93 -2.06 -24.79 15.66
N CYS A 94 -0.81 -24.51 15.96
CA CYS A 94 -0.18 -23.22 15.75
C CYS A 94 0.99 -23.35 14.78
N GLN A 95 1.01 -22.51 13.76
CA GLN A 95 2.08 -22.46 12.77
C GLN A 95 2.56 -21.02 12.59
N LEU A 96 3.86 -20.80 12.71
CA LEU A 96 4.44 -19.48 12.51
C LEU A 96 4.45 -19.13 11.01
N ARG A 97 3.86 -17.98 10.65
CA ARG A 97 3.96 -17.42 9.30
C ARG A 97 5.40 -16.99 9.05
N GLN A 98 5.91 -17.29 7.86
CA GLN A 98 7.24 -16.86 7.39
C GLN A 98 8.32 -16.84 8.51
N PRO A 99 8.70 -18.00 9.07
CA PRO A 99 9.45 -18.08 10.32
C PRO A 99 10.77 -17.30 10.35
N ASN A 100 11.47 -17.23 9.21
CA ASN A 100 12.75 -16.53 9.09
C ASN A 100 12.56 -15.02 9.20
N GLN A 101 11.56 -14.47 8.50
CA GLN A 101 11.21 -13.06 8.51
C GLN A 101 10.73 -12.62 9.90
N VAL A 102 9.83 -13.40 10.51
CA VAL A 102 9.35 -13.10 11.87
C VAL A 102 10.50 -13.13 12.88
N LYS A 103 11.45 -14.06 12.75
CA LYS A 103 12.65 -14.09 13.58
C LYS A 103 13.47 -12.79 13.44
N ILE A 104 13.72 -12.31 12.22
CA ILE A 104 14.45 -11.06 11.97
C ILE A 104 13.79 -9.88 12.68
N ILE A 105 12.46 -9.75 12.57
CA ILE A 105 11.68 -8.68 13.20
C ILE A 105 11.87 -8.71 14.73
N PHE A 106 11.63 -9.86 15.36
CA PHE A 106 11.72 -9.95 16.82
C PHE A 106 13.16 -9.89 17.35
N ASP A 107 14.15 -10.34 16.59
CA ASP A 107 15.56 -10.19 16.97
C ASP A 107 16.01 -8.72 16.94
N PHE A 108 15.48 -7.91 16.01
CA PHE A 108 15.68 -6.46 16.03
C PHE A 108 15.02 -5.81 17.26
N LEU A 109 13.75 -6.15 17.54
CA LEU A 109 12.97 -5.53 18.62
C LEU A 109 13.50 -5.83 20.03
N LYS A 110 14.22 -6.94 20.23
CA LYS A 110 14.87 -7.26 21.51
C LYS A 110 15.88 -6.20 21.96
N ASN A 111 16.44 -5.42 21.04
CA ASN A 111 17.48 -4.44 21.32
C ASN A 111 16.90 -3.06 21.64
N GLY A 112 16.17 -2.94 22.75
CA GLY A 112 15.70 -1.64 23.27
C GLY A 112 14.35 -1.16 22.76
N PHE A 113 13.60 -1.97 22.00
CA PHE A 113 12.27 -1.63 21.48
C PHE A 113 11.14 -2.40 22.17
N GLN A 114 11.19 -2.52 23.51
CA GLN A 114 10.24 -3.35 24.26
C GLN A 114 8.79 -2.87 24.09
N ASP A 115 8.55 -1.56 24.05
CA ASP A 115 7.21 -0.99 23.86
C ASP A 115 6.64 -1.32 22.48
N ILE A 116 7.47 -1.24 21.44
CA ILE A 116 7.10 -1.63 20.07
C ILE A 116 6.87 -3.14 19.99
N SER A 117 7.73 -3.94 20.62
CA SER A 117 7.53 -5.40 20.72
C SER A 117 6.20 -5.74 21.40
N ASN A 118 5.80 -4.97 22.41
CA ASN A 118 4.56 -5.16 23.13
C ASN A 118 3.32 -4.65 22.36
N SER A 119 3.47 -3.73 21.42
CA SER A 119 2.37 -3.16 20.64
C SER A 119 2.24 -3.77 19.24
N LEU A 120 3.30 -4.37 18.70
CA LEU A 120 3.30 -4.98 17.36
C LEU A 120 2.18 -6.02 17.26
N ASP A 121 1.36 -5.82 16.23
CA ASP A 121 0.26 -6.70 15.86
C ASP A 121 0.47 -7.22 14.43
N LEU A 122 0.75 -8.52 14.37
CA LEU A 122 0.88 -9.32 13.15
C LEU A 122 -0.34 -10.22 12.95
N SER A 123 -1.51 -9.84 13.49
CA SER A 123 -2.77 -10.45 13.09
C SER A 123 -3.24 -9.84 11.77
N PHE A 124 -3.87 -10.67 10.95
CA PHE A 124 -4.29 -10.33 9.61
C PHE A 124 -5.66 -10.95 9.34
N GLU A 125 -6.55 -10.17 8.70
CA GLU A 125 -7.82 -10.69 8.20
C GLU A 125 -7.64 -11.44 6.87
N ASP A 126 -6.71 -10.97 6.03
CA ASP A 126 -6.35 -11.54 4.74
C ASP A 126 -4.88 -12.00 4.75
N ASP A 127 -4.63 -13.21 4.27
CA ASP A 127 -3.30 -13.80 4.13
C ASP A 127 -2.43 -12.99 3.16
N ALA A 128 -3.01 -12.36 2.13
CA ALA A 128 -2.27 -11.51 1.19
C ALA A 128 -1.61 -10.30 1.87
N VAL A 129 -2.31 -9.68 2.82
CA VAL A 129 -1.77 -8.56 3.62
C VAL A 129 -0.63 -9.05 4.52
N ALA A 130 -0.72 -10.27 5.04
CA ALA A 130 0.36 -10.88 5.83
C ALA A 130 1.61 -11.11 4.98
N ASP A 131 1.40 -11.60 3.77
CA ASP A 131 2.47 -11.91 2.82
C ASP A 131 3.21 -10.68 2.32
N GLU A 132 2.61 -9.49 2.39
CA GLU A 132 3.25 -8.22 2.07
C GLU A 132 3.87 -7.54 3.31
N LYS A 133 3.15 -7.51 4.44
CA LYS A 133 3.61 -6.81 5.66
C LYS A 133 4.83 -7.48 6.30
N ILE A 134 4.84 -8.81 6.41
CA ILE A 134 5.90 -9.52 7.15
C ILE A 134 7.27 -9.38 6.44
N PRO A 135 7.39 -9.60 5.11
CA PRO A 135 8.65 -9.37 4.41
C PRO A 135 9.13 -7.93 4.51
N PHE A 136 8.25 -6.95 4.35
CA PHE A 136 8.63 -5.54 4.48
C PHE A 136 9.15 -5.21 5.87
N LEU A 137 8.47 -5.63 6.94
CA LEU A 137 8.93 -5.39 8.30
C LEU A 137 10.28 -6.06 8.58
N ALA A 138 10.51 -7.26 8.04
CA ALA A 138 11.80 -7.93 8.15
C ALA A 138 12.90 -7.19 7.40
N TYR A 139 12.62 -6.70 6.18
CA TYR A 139 13.54 -5.87 5.40
C TYR A 139 13.86 -4.58 6.14
N LEU A 140 12.85 -3.85 6.62
CA LEU A 140 13.02 -2.61 7.36
C LEU A 140 13.84 -2.82 8.64
N ALA A 141 13.58 -3.90 9.38
CA ALA A 141 14.35 -4.27 10.56
C ALA A 141 15.83 -4.52 10.23
N SER A 142 16.13 -5.21 9.13
CA SER A 142 17.51 -5.41 8.66
C SER A 142 18.17 -4.09 8.29
N VAL A 143 17.49 -3.25 7.49
CA VAL A 143 18.01 -1.93 7.07
C VAL A 143 18.31 -1.05 8.29
N LEU A 144 17.39 -0.94 9.24
CA LEU A 144 17.58 -0.14 10.47
C LEU A 144 18.68 -0.69 11.38
N LYS A 145 18.93 -1.99 11.34
CA LYS A 145 19.99 -2.64 12.12
C LYS A 145 21.37 -2.43 11.50
N GLU A 146 21.45 -2.48 10.18
CA GLU A 146 22.71 -2.43 9.42
C GLU A 146 23.19 -0.99 9.18
N ASN A 147 22.27 -0.03 9.11
CA ASN A 147 22.57 1.35 8.78
C ASN A 147 22.44 2.25 10.01
N SER A 148 23.51 2.98 10.34
CA SER A 148 23.50 3.99 11.42
C SER A 148 22.96 5.35 10.98
N PHE A 149 22.85 5.58 9.67
CA PHE A 149 22.28 6.77 9.06
C PHE A 149 21.73 6.45 7.67
N PHE A 150 20.90 7.33 7.13
CA PHE A 150 20.37 7.25 5.77
C PHE A 150 21.00 8.34 4.90
N THR A 151 21.45 7.97 3.71
CA THR A 151 21.95 8.93 2.72
C THR A 151 20.81 9.61 2.00
N TYR A 152 20.98 10.88 1.65
CA TYR A 152 20.06 11.55 0.73
C TYR A 152 20.15 10.87 -0.64
N GLU A 153 18.99 10.46 -1.16
CA GLU A 153 18.84 9.94 -2.51
C GLU A 153 18.79 11.09 -3.54
N PRO A 154 19.01 10.81 -4.84
CA PRO A 154 18.81 11.80 -5.88
C PRO A 154 17.40 12.40 -5.82
N PRO A 155 17.22 13.66 -6.25
CA PRO A 155 15.89 14.29 -6.24
C PRO A 155 14.85 13.54 -7.07
N ALA A 156 15.27 12.84 -8.13
CA ALA A 156 14.40 11.97 -8.92
C ALA A 156 13.91 10.72 -8.17
N GLY A 157 14.37 10.48 -6.95
CA GLY A 157 14.09 9.28 -6.16
C GLY A 157 15.24 8.26 -6.17
N SER A 158 15.10 7.26 -5.31
CA SER A 158 16.12 6.25 -5.10
C SER A 158 16.47 5.53 -6.39
N THR A 159 17.77 5.44 -6.69
CA THR A 159 18.25 4.78 -7.91
C THR A 159 17.83 3.31 -7.94
N GLN A 160 17.81 2.64 -6.78
CA GLN A 160 17.35 1.27 -6.66
C GLN A 160 15.85 1.16 -6.99
N PHE A 161 15.02 2.01 -6.39
CA PHE A 161 13.59 1.99 -6.62
C PHE A 161 13.22 2.28 -8.09
N ARG A 162 13.83 3.30 -8.69
CA ARG A 162 13.67 3.61 -10.12
C ARG A 162 14.08 2.44 -11.02
N SER A 163 15.16 1.75 -10.67
CA SER A 163 15.62 0.57 -11.41
C SER A 163 14.65 -0.60 -11.30
N LEU A 164 14.01 -0.78 -10.14
CA LEU A 164 12.97 -1.80 -9.95
C LEU A 164 11.71 -1.48 -10.76
N ILE A 165 11.27 -0.22 -10.82
CA ILE A 165 10.16 0.21 -11.69
C ILE A 165 10.48 -0.08 -13.15
N ALA A 166 11.66 0.34 -13.63
CA ALA A 166 12.10 0.08 -15.00
C ALA A 166 12.20 -1.43 -15.29
N GLY A 167 12.72 -2.21 -14.34
CA GLY A 167 12.79 -3.66 -14.43
C GLY A 167 11.39 -4.30 -14.55
N PHE A 168 10.44 -3.87 -13.72
CA PHE A 168 9.06 -4.35 -13.76
C PHE A 168 8.39 -4.04 -15.10
N MET A 169 8.49 -2.80 -15.57
CA MET A 169 7.96 -2.38 -16.87
C MET A 169 8.56 -3.20 -18.02
N LYS A 170 9.85 -3.52 -17.95
CA LYS A 170 10.53 -4.34 -18.95
C LYS A 170 10.09 -5.81 -18.93
N VAL A 171 10.00 -6.42 -17.74
CA VAL A 171 9.72 -7.85 -17.59
C VAL A 171 8.25 -8.15 -17.84
N TYR A 172 7.35 -7.36 -17.27
CA TYR A 172 5.90 -7.64 -17.26
C TYR A 172 5.12 -6.92 -18.36
N HIS A 173 5.61 -5.78 -18.83
CA HIS A 173 4.93 -4.98 -19.86
C HIS A 173 5.73 -4.86 -21.16
N HIS A 174 6.94 -5.43 -21.23
CA HIS A 174 7.83 -5.37 -22.39
C HIS A 174 8.22 -3.94 -22.81
N ILE A 175 8.25 -3.00 -21.86
CA ILE A 175 8.60 -1.60 -22.12
C ILE A 175 10.09 -1.39 -21.75
N PRO A 176 10.96 -0.99 -22.69
CA PRO A 176 12.39 -0.89 -22.46
C PRO A 176 12.80 0.41 -21.73
N LEU A 177 12.23 0.68 -20.57
CA LEU A 177 12.57 1.86 -19.76
C LEU A 177 13.95 1.73 -19.10
N LYS A 178 14.57 2.88 -18.86
CA LYS A 178 15.73 3.07 -17.98
C LYS A 178 15.29 3.77 -16.69
N ASN A 179 16.13 3.71 -15.66
CA ASN A 179 15.93 4.47 -14.42
C ASN A 179 15.82 5.98 -14.67
N ASP A 180 16.52 6.50 -15.67
CA ASP A 180 16.49 7.92 -16.09
C ASP A 180 15.23 8.29 -16.88
N ASN A 181 14.28 7.37 -17.04
CA ASN A 181 12.94 7.68 -17.53
C ASN A 181 11.93 7.90 -16.40
N VAL A 182 12.31 7.65 -15.14
CA VAL A 182 11.37 7.58 -14.01
C VAL A 182 11.71 8.63 -12.96
N VAL A 183 10.79 9.53 -12.65
CA VAL A 183 10.92 10.50 -11.55
C VAL A 183 9.91 10.14 -10.47
N VAL A 184 10.35 10.02 -9.22
CA VAL A 184 9.54 9.60 -8.08
C VAL A 184 9.06 10.82 -7.29
N PHE A 185 7.78 10.80 -6.91
CA PHE A 185 7.11 11.85 -6.15
C PHE A 185 6.52 11.29 -4.85
N PRO A 186 6.34 12.13 -3.82
CA PRO A 186 5.70 11.74 -2.56
C PRO A 186 4.27 11.20 -2.75
N SER A 187 3.50 11.74 -3.68
CA SER A 187 2.16 11.22 -3.97
C SER A 187 1.69 11.63 -5.38
N ARG A 188 0.58 11.01 -5.83
CA ARG A 188 -0.06 11.36 -7.10
C ARG A 188 -0.44 12.84 -7.16
N ALA A 189 -1.02 13.35 -6.06
CA ALA A 189 -1.44 14.74 -5.96
C ALA A 189 -0.23 15.70 -6.07
N VAL A 190 0.85 15.39 -5.36
CA VAL A 190 2.09 16.18 -5.38
C VAL A 190 2.70 16.19 -6.79
N ALA A 191 2.72 15.05 -7.50
CA ALA A 191 3.21 14.99 -8.87
C ALA A 191 2.43 15.89 -9.83
N ILE A 192 1.10 15.92 -9.73
CA ILE A 192 0.24 16.79 -10.55
C ILE A 192 0.49 18.25 -10.23
N GLU A 193 0.53 18.62 -8.95
CA GLU A 193 0.81 19.99 -8.52
C GLU A 193 2.17 20.47 -9.01
N ASN A 194 3.21 19.63 -8.86
CA ASN A 194 4.56 19.91 -9.33
C ASN A 194 4.59 20.09 -10.86
N ALA A 195 3.88 19.26 -11.62
CA ALA A 195 3.78 19.40 -13.07
C ALA A 195 3.12 20.74 -13.46
N LEU A 196 2.01 21.11 -12.83
CA LEU A 196 1.33 22.38 -13.10
C LEU A 196 2.21 23.58 -12.74
N ARG A 197 2.93 23.55 -11.61
CA ARG A 197 3.88 24.62 -11.24
C ARG A 197 5.08 24.69 -12.17
N LEU A 198 5.58 23.55 -12.66
CA LEU A 198 6.71 23.52 -13.58
C LEU A 198 6.39 24.22 -14.90
N PHE A 199 5.18 24.01 -15.43
CA PHE A 199 4.80 24.60 -16.72
C PHE A 199 4.06 25.94 -16.60
N SER A 200 3.61 26.30 -15.39
CA SER A 200 2.83 27.52 -15.10
C SER A 200 1.80 27.87 -16.19
N PRO A 201 0.88 26.95 -16.52
CA PRO A 201 -0.04 27.18 -17.62
C PRO A 201 -1.06 28.26 -17.27
N ARG A 202 -1.34 29.16 -18.21
CA ARG A 202 -2.47 30.09 -18.15
C ARG A 202 -3.80 29.34 -18.08
N LEU A 203 -3.88 28.20 -18.77
CA LEU A 203 -5.03 27.31 -18.73
C LEU A 203 -4.56 25.86 -18.76
N ALA A 204 -5.00 25.09 -17.76
CA ALA A 204 -4.90 23.65 -17.73
C ALA A 204 -6.29 23.02 -17.63
N ILE A 205 -6.43 21.82 -18.19
CA ILE A 205 -7.61 20.98 -18.00
C ILE A 205 -7.18 19.78 -17.18
N VAL A 206 -7.91 19.50 -16.10
CA VAL A 206 -7.60 18.40 -15.19
C VAL A 206 -8.85 17.53 -14.98
N ASP A 207 -8.70 16.22 -15.03
CA ASP A 207 -9.76 15.26 -14.67
C ASP A 207 -10.32 15.58 -13.28
N GLU A 208 -11.65 15.67 -13.15
CA GLU A 208 -12.36 16.03 -11.93
C GLU A 208 -11.96 15.21 -10.70
N HIS A 209 -11.58 13.94 -10.87
CA HIS A 209 -11.15 13.09 -9.77
C HIS A 209 -9.74 13.42 -9.26
N LEU A 210 -8.95 14.14 -10.07
CA LEU A 210 -7.57 14.51 -9.77
C LEU A 210 -7.45 15.94 -9.20
N THR A 211 -8.52 16.74 -9.24
CA THR A 211 -8.49 18.14 -8.77
C THR A 211 -8.60 18.30 -7.26
N ARG A 212 -9.04 17.26 -6.53
CA ARG A 212 -9.37 17.33 -5.09
C ARG A 212 -8.27 17.95 -4.22
N HIS A 213 -7.01 17.71 -4.57
CA HIS A 213 -5.84 18.11 -3.80
C HIS A 213 -5.17 19.37 -4.35
N LEU A 214 -5.67 19.93 -5.46
CA LEU A 214 -5.12 21.14 -6.03
C LEU A 214 -5.50 22.37 -5.19
N PRO A 215 -4.66 23.43 -5.20
CA PRO A 215 -5.00 24.70 -4.58
C PRO A 215 -6.34 25.23 -5.10
N LYS A 216 -7.30 25.47 -4.20
CA LYS A 216 -8.65 25.93 -4.56
C LYS A 216 -8.66 27.21 -5.41
N GLN A 217 -7.64 28.05 -5.24
CA GLN A 217 -7.45 29.29 -6.01
C GLN A 217 -7.16 29.05 -7.49
N TRP A 218 -6.68 27.87 -7.87
CA TRP A 218 -6.46 27.50 -9.28
C TRP A 218 -7.75 27.03 -9.95
N LEU A 219 -8.70 26.49 -9.18
CA LEU A 219 -9.94 25.92 -9.70
C LEU A 219 -10.93 27.06 -10.01
N THR A 220 -11.00 27.45 -11.28
CA THR A 220 -11.89 28.53 -11.73
C THR A 220 -12.50 28.18 -13.09
N SER A 221 -13.64 28.79 -13.41
CA SER A 221 -14.33 28.55 -14.68
C SER A 221 -13.69 29.28 -15.87
N LEU A 222 -13.00 30.39 -15.62
CA LEU A 222 -12.36 31.24 -16.63
C LEU A 222 -11.13 31.95 -16.02
N PRO A 223 -10.10 32.26 -16.82
CA PRO A 223 -9.06 33.19 -16.40
C PRO A 223 -9.73 34.53 -16.08
N ASN A 224 -9.57 35.04 -14.85
CA ASN A 224 -10.14 36.36 -14.51
C ASN A 224 -9.55 37.41 -15.45
N GLU A 225 -10.39 38.22 -16.10
CA GLU A 225 -9.98 39.44 -16.80
C GLU A 225 -9.43 40.44 -15.76
N GLY A 226 -8.15 40.27 -15.38
CA GLY A 226 -7.52 40.98 -14.27
C GLY A 226 -6.67 40.10 -13.34
N ALA A 227 -6.63 38.78 -13.55
CA ALA A 227 -5.62 37.93 -12.92
C ALA A 227 -4.23 38.33 -13.45
N THR A 228 -3.27 38.46 -12.52
CA THR A 228 -1.86 38.59 -12.85
C THR A 228 -1.43 37.42 -13.74
N GLU A 229 -0.52 37.66 -14.71
CA GLU A 229 -0.09 36.65 -15.70
C GLU A 229 0.47 35.33 -15.07
N ASP A 230 0.76 35.34 -13.77
CA ASP A 230 1.33 34.22 -13.01
C ASP A 230 0.30 33.28 -12.35
N VAL A 231 -1.01 33.48 -12.53
CA VAL A 231 -2.03 32.64 -11.89
C VAL A 231 -2.40 31.45 -12.78
N ILE A 232 -2.04 30.24 -12.31
CA ILE A 232 -2.46 28.98 -12.92
C ILE A 232 -3.99 28.87 -12.83
N THR A 233 -4.65 28.70 -13.98
CA THR A 233 -6.09 28.41 -14.06
C THR A 233 -6.31 26.96 -14.45
N VAL A 234 -7.11 26.24 -13.66
CA VAL A 234 -7.47 24.84 -13.87
C VAL A 234 -8.98 24.74 -14.02
N ILE A 235 -9.41 24.13 -15.13
CA ILE A 235 -10.80 23.72 -15.35
C ILE A 235 -10.88 22.21 -15.12
N ASP A 236 -11.86 21.79 -14.31
CA ASP A 236 -12.18 20.39 -14.13
C ASP A 236 -12.91 19.83 -15.36
N ALA A 237 -12.64 18.57 -15.68
CA ALA A 237 -13.19 17.93 -16.86
C ALA A 237 -13.53 16.46 -16.60
N PRO A 238 -14.54 15.92 -17.31
CA PRO A 238 -14.90 14.52 -17.19
C PRO A 238 -13.78 13.61 -17.66
N ARG A 239 -13.70 12.43 -17.06
CA ARG A 239 -12.68 11.40 -17.36
C ARG A 239 -12.84 10.74 -18.74
N GLN A 240 -14.01 10.83 -19.37
CA GLN A 240 -14.27 10.18 -20.66
C GLN A 240 -13.47 10.85 -21.78
N SER A 241 -12.75 10.04 -22.55
CA SER A 241 -11.80 10.52 -23.57
C SER A 241 -12.43 11.42 -24.64
N ASP A 242 -13.62 11.07 -25.17
CA ASP A 242 -14.30 11.85 -26.21
C ASP A 242 -14.63 13.28 -25.76
N LEU A 243 -15.14 13.42 -24.52
CA LEU A 243 -15.48 14.71 -23.93
C LEU A 243 -14.22 15.52 -23.64
N MET A 244 -13.18 14.87 -23.13
CA MET A 244 -11.87 15.51 -22.90
C MET A 244 -11.27 16.04 -24.23
N ILE A 245 -11.33 15.25 -25.30
CA ILE A 245 -10.87 15.63 -26.64
C ILE A 245 -11.62 16.86 -27.15
N GLU A 246 -12.95 16.90 -26.99
CA GLU A 246 -13.74 18.06 -27.37
C GLU A 246 -13.30 19.32 -26.60
N LEU A 247 -13.13 19.22 -25.29
CA LEU A 247 -12.68 20.32 -24.45
C LEU A 247 -11.28 20.82 -24.85
N ILE A 248 -10.34 19.91 -25.11
CA ILE A 248 -8.98 20.28 -25.56
C ILE A 248 -9.04 21.07 -26.88
N LYS A 249 -9.83 20.61 -27.85
CA LYS A 249 -9.97 21.29 -29.15
C LYS A 249 -10.60 22.68 -29.04
N ARG A 250 -11.56 22.85 -28.13
CA ARG A 250 -12.30 24.11 -27.94
C ARG A 250 -11.52 25.13 -27.12
N LEU A 251 -10.92 24.68 -26.01
CA LEU A 251 -10.32 25.56 -25.01
C LEU A 251 -8.80 25.75 -25.22
N LYS A 252 -8.16 24.86 -25.98
CA LYS A 252 -6.73 24.92 -26.31
C LYS A 252 -5.81 25.12 -25.09
N PRO A 253 -5.90 24.25 -24.07
CA PRO A 253 -5.10 24.39 -22.85
C PRO A 253 -3.62 24.17 -23.14
N GLN A 254 -2.74 24.67 -22.25
CA GLN A 254 -1.31 24.42 -22.35
C GLN A 254 -0.91 23.08 -21.72
N VAL A 255 -1.65 22.64 -20.69
CA VAL A 255 -1.43 21.38 -19.98
C VAL A 255 -2.75 20.65 -19.80
N VAL A 256 -2.75 19.34 -20.03
CA VAL A 256 -3.87 18.43 -19.79
C VAL A 256 -3.40 17.36 -18.83
N VAL A 257 -4.13 17.15 -17.74
CA VAL A 257 -3.89 16.04 -16.80
C VAL A 257 -5.16 15.21 -16.73
N THR A 258 -5.13 13.95 -17.19
CA THR A 258 -6.34 13.15 -17.27
C THR A 258 -6.09 11.69 -17.00
N GLY A 259 -7.05 10.97 -16.44
CA GLY A 259 -7.08 9.51 -16.45
C GLY A 259 -7.76 8.98 -17.71
N MET A 260 -8.10 7.69 -17.69
CA MET A 260 -9.01 7.08 -18.66
C MET A 260 -10.15 6.38 -17.94
N ALA A 261 -11.34 6.36 -18.55
CA ALA A 261 -12.43 5.54 -18.05
C ALA A 261 -12.03 4.06 -18.10
N HIS A 262 -12.55 3.24 -17.18
CA HIS A 262 -12.11 1.85 -17.01
C HIS A 262 -12.16 1.02 -18.29
N PHE A 263 -13.20 1.20 -19.12
CA PHE A 263 -13.37 0.48 -20.38
C PHE A 263 -12.43 1.01 -21.49
N GLU A 264 -12.12 2.31 -21.50
CA GLU A 264 -11.21 2.93 -22.48
C GLU A 264 -9.76 2.55 -22.21
N ALA A 265 -9.42 2.31 -20.95
CA ALA A 265 -8.07 2.01 -20.51
C ALA A 265 -7.55 0.62 -20.94
N VAL A 266 -8.37 -0.22 -21.58
CA VAL A 266 -7.98 -1.60 -21.97
C VAL A 266 -7.19 -1.62 -23.29
N THR A 267 -7.48 -0.69 -24.20
CA THR A 267 -6.88 -0.58 -25.54
C THR A 267 -6.16 0.76 -25.71
N SER A 268 -5.20 0.85 -26.63
CA SER A 268 -4.42 2.07 -26.83
C SER A 268 -5.16 3.18 -27.60
N SER A 269 -6.32 2.89 -28.21
CA SER A 269 -7.04 3.83 -29.09
C SER A 269 -7.35 5.18 -28.44
N ALA A 270 -8.00 5.18 -27.27
CA ALA A 270 -8.35 6.43 -26.57
C ALA A 270 -7.10 7.26 -26.22
N PHE A 271 -6.03 6.58 -25.80
CA PHE A 271 -4.76 7.22 -25.51
C PHE A 271 -4.10 7.82 -26.76
N GLU A 272 -4.09 7.09 -27.88
CA GLU A 272 -3.58 7.58 -29.17
C GLU A 272 -4.35 8.83 -29.64
N HIS A 273 -5.68 8.82 -29.53
CA HIS A 273 -6.51 9.97 -29.87
C HIS A 273 -6.24 11.20 -28.98
N LEU A 274 -5.99 10.99 -27.69
CA LEU A 274 -5.56 12.06 -26.78
C LEU A 274 -4.17 12.59 -27.14
N LEU A 275 -3.22 11.70 -27.48
CA LEU A 275 -1.88 12.09 -27.91
C LEU A 275 -1.90 12.95 -29.17
N ASP A 276 -2.68 12.55 -30.17
CA ASP A 276 -2.81 13.29 -31.43
C ASP A 276 -3.52 14.63 -31.22
N THR A 277 -4.62 14.64 -30.47
CA THR A 277 -5.36 15.89 -30.20
C THR A 277 -4.51 16.90 -29.42
N THR A 278 -3.75 16.45 -28.42
CA THR A 278 -2.85 17.32 -27.65
C THR A 278 -1.68 17.81 -28.49
N ARG A 279 -1.14 16.98 -29.39
CA ARG A 279 -0.11 17.38 -30.35
C ARG A 279 -0.61 18.49 -31.29
N ASP A 280 -1.81 18.32 -31.86
CA ASP A 280 -2.39 19.27 -32.82
C ASP A 280 -2.64 20.66 -32.19
N VAL A 281 -3.01 20.69 -30.91
CA VAL A 281 -3.23 21.91 -30.14
C VAL A 281 -1.93 22.51 -29.60
N GLY A 282 -0.87 21.69 -29.46
CA GLY A 282 0.37 22.08 -28.78
C GLY A 282 0.29 22.00 -27.25
N SER A 283 -0.63 21.19 -26.72
CA SER A 283 -0.78 20.94 -25.29
C SER A 283 0.20 19.86 -24.81
N ARG A 284 0.66 19.97 -23.57
CA ARG A 284 1.33 18.84 -22.87
C ARG A 284 0.31 17.92 -22.24
N LEU A 285 0.52 16.60 -22.31
CA LEU A 285 -0.36 15.59 -21.75
C LEU A 285 0.32 14.86 -20.57
N PHE A 286 -0.34 14.83 -19.42
CA PHE A 286 -0.06 13.92 -18.31
C PHE A 286 -1.20 12.91 -18.20
N ILE A 287 -0.93 11.65 -18.54
CA ILE A 287 -1.92 10.57 -18.47
C ILE A 287 -1.78 9.82 -17.15
N ASP A 288 -2.79 9.85 -16.29
CA ASP A 288 -2.85 9.11 -15.02
C ASP A 288 -3.29 7.66 -15.28
N ILE A 289 -2.43 6.71 -14.93
CA ILE A 289 -2.74 5.27 -15.00
C ILE A 289 -2.88 4.62 -13.61
N SER A 290 -2.89 5.41 -12.54
CA SER A 290 -2.85 4.95 -11.15
C SER A 290 -3.91 3.90 -10.82
N ASP A 291 -5.15 4.13 -11.25
CA ASP A 291 -6.27 3.25 -10.94
C ASP A 291 -6.17 1.92 -11.71
N GLN A 292 -5.49 1.91 -12.86
CA GLN A 292 -5.34 0.76 -13.77
C GLN A 292 -3.97 0.08 -13.66
N PHE A 293 -3.04 0.64 -12.88
CA PHE A 293 -1.74 0.04 -12.63
C PHE A 293 -1.84 -1.03 -11.56
N GLU A 294 -1.18 -2.17 -11.79
CA GLU A 294 -1.25 -3.34 -10.91
C GLU A 294 0.15 -3.91 -10.71
N LEU A 295 0.60 -3.94 -9.46
CA LEU A 295 1.80 -4.66 -9.05
C LEU A 295 1.43 -6.13 -8.85
N SER A 296 1.46 -6.90 -9.94
CA SER A 296 1.07 -8.30 -9.97
C SER A 296 2.00 -9.09 -10.88
N SER A 297 2.09 -10.41 -10.65
CA SER A 297 2.79 -11.35 -11.54
C SER A 297 2.00 -11.63 -12.83
N LEU A 298 0.72 -11.27 -12.85
CA LEU A 298 -0.17 -11.34 -14.00
C LEU A 298 -0.97 -10.03 -14.09
N PRO A 299 -0.30 -8.90 -14.44
CA PRO A 299 -0.96 -7.61 -14.43
C PRO A 299 -2.06 -7.53 -15.50
N GLY A 300 -3.14 -6.81 -15.18
CA GLY A 300 -4.23 -6.55 -16.11
C GLY A 300 -3.82 -5.82 -17.39
N SER A 301 -4.76 -5.78 -18.32
CA SER A 301 -4.57 -5.11 -19.60
C SER A 301 -4.64 -3.58 -19.45
N ASN A 302 -3.59 -2.87 -19.87
CA ASN A 302 -3.55 -1.41 -19.88
C ASN A 302 -3.13 -0.87 -21.26
N GLY A 303 -3.96 -0.03 -21.86
CA GLY A 303 -3.81 0.55 -23.20
C GLY A 303 -2.61 1.47 -23.34
N VAL A 304 -2.31 2.28 -22.32
CA VAL A 304 -1.12 3.16 -22.29
C VAL A 304 0.16 2.31 -22.25
N LEU A 305 0.20 1.27 -21.41
CA LEU A 305 1.35 0.38 -21.33
C LEU A 305 1.53 -0.45 -22.62
N LYS A 306 0.43 -0.89 -23.25
CA LYS A 306 0.47 -1.55 -24.56
C LYS A 306 1.01 -0.65 -25.67
N TYR A 307 0.66 0.65 -25.64
CA TYR A 307 1.24 1.63 -26.55
C TYR A 307 2.75 1.72 -26.35
N LEU A 308 3.21 1.89 -25.09
CA LEU A 308 4.62 1.98 -24.76
C LEU A 308 5.45 0.73 -25.12
N ALA A 309 4.82 -0.46 -25.12
CA ALA A 309 5.50 -1.68 -25.53
C ALA A 309 5.85 -1.69 -27.04
N ARG A 310 5.23 -0.82 -27.84
CA ARG A 310 5.35 -0.78 -29.30
C ARG A 310 5.90 0.54 -29.83
N SER A 311 5.89 1.59 -29.02
CA SER A 311 6.17 2.95 -29.45
C SER A 311 6.80 3.75 -28.31
N THR A 312 7.67 4.67 -28.65
CA THR A 312 8.24 5.63 -27.70
C THR A 312 7.21 6.67 -27.30
N LEU A 313 7.22 7.09 -26.05
CA LEU A 313 6.36 8.16 -25.57
C LEU A 313 6.72 9.49 -26.29
N PRO A 314 5.76 10.22 -26.89
CA PRO A 314 6.02 11.52 -27.50
C PRO A 314 6.52 12.54 -26.48
N SER A 315 7.37 13.49 -26.90
CA SER A 315 8.00 14.48 -26.00
C SER A 315 7.03 15.47 -25.35
N HIS A 316 5.79 15.59 -25.85
CA HIS A 316 4.74 16.39 -25.22
C HIS A 316 3.94 15.60 -24.17
N ALA A 317 4.21 14.31 -23.98
CA ALA A 317 3.46 13.44 -23.09
C ALA A 317 4.33 12.85 -21.96
N ALA A 318 3.71 12.66 -20.80
CA ALA A 318 4.27 11.98 -19.65
C ALA A 318 3.19 11.07 -19.03
N ILE A 319 3.61 9.95 -18.43
CA ILE A 319 2.69 9.03 -17.75
C ILE A 319 2.84 9.19 -16.25
N LEU A 320 1.73 9.44 -15.57
CA LEU A 320 1.65 9.54 -14.12
C LEU A 320 1.11 8.23 -13.54
N CYS A 321 1.77 7.73 -12.51
CA CYS A 321 1.34 6.54 -11.79
C CYS A 321 1.57 6.68 -10.29
N GLY A 322 0.48 6.81 -9.54
CA GLY A 322 0.43 6.67 -8.09
C GLY A 322 0.21 5.23 -7.68
N LEU A 323 0.93 4.78 -6.66
CA LEU A 323 0.76 3.47 -6.06
C LEU A 323 -0.37 3.53 -5.01
N VAL A 324 -1.60 3.59 -5.50
CA VAL A 324 -2.81 3.92 -4.69
C VAL A 324 -3.56 2.71 -4.14
N LYS A 325 -3.13 1.49 -4.45
CA LYS A 325 -3.82 0.24 -4.10
C LYS A 325 -3.27 -0.44 -2.83
N ASN A 326 -2.48 0.29 -2.05
CA ASN A 326 -1.84 -0.23 -0.83
C ASN A 326 -2.87 -0.48 0.27
N GLN A 327 -2.99 -1.74 0.70
CA GLN A 327 -3.89 -2.17 1.77
C GLN A 327 -3.19 -2.34 3.12
N VAL A 328 -1.85 -2.39 3.14
CA VAL A 328 -1.06 -2.62 4.37
C VAL A 328 -0.77 -1.31 5.09
N TYR A 329 -0.33 -0.29 4.34
CA TYR A 329 0.09 1.02 4.85
C TYR A 329 -0.46 2.13 3.96
N SER A 330 -1.76 2.40 4.06
CA SER A 330 -2.44 3.40 3.22
C SER A 330 -1.88 4.82 3.34
N ASP A 331 -1.11 5.09 4.39
CA ASP A 331 -0.38 6.33 4.63
C ASP A 331 0.97 6.41 3.90
N LEU A 332 1.54 5.29 3.46
CA LEU A 332 2.74 5.25 2.62
C LEU A 332 2.39 5.51 1.15
N GLU A 333 2.26 6.79 0.83
CA GLU A 333 2.08 7.26 -0.53
C GLU A 333 3.43 7.31 -1.29
N VAL A 334 3.38 6.92 -2.56
CA VAL A 334 4.43 7.12 -3.57
C VAL A 334 3.76 7.24 -4.94
N ALA A 335 4.27 8.11 -5.78
CA ALA A 335 3.97 8.11 -7.21
C ALA A 335 5.25 8.19 -8.04
N PHE A 336 5.14 7.91 -9.32
CA PHE A 336 6.19 8.13 -10.28
C PHE A 336 5.63 8.67 -11.59
N VAL A 337 6.47 9.42 -12.29
CA VAL A 337 6.21 9.92 -13.64
C VAL A 337 7.21 9.29 -14.60
N ILE A 338 6.72 8.77 -15.72
CA ILE A 338 7.54 8.28 -16.83
C ILE A 338 7.61 9.36 -17.91
N SER A 339 8.83 9.72 -18.30
CA SER A 339 9.12 10.57 -19.45
C SER A 339 10.30 9.97 -20.22
N GLU A 340 10.19 9.88 -21.55
CA GLU A 340 11.32 9.54 -22.41
C GLU A 340 12.13 10.77 -22.86
N GLU A 341 11.63 11.97 -22.54
CA GLU A 341 12.27 13.24 -22.84
C GLU A 341 13.17 13.69 -21.66
N ASP A 342 14.47 13.81 -21.90
CA ASP A 342 15.51 14.12 -20.90
C ASP A 342 15.32 15.51 -20.27
N THR A 343 14.86 16.48 -21.08
CA THR A 343 14.58 17.84 -20.60
C THR A 343 13.44 17.86 -19.58
N ILE A 344 12.40 17.05 -19.80
CA ILE A 344 11.27 16.91 -18.87
C ILE A 344 11.70 16.12 -17.62
N PHE A 345 12.44 15.03 -17.77
CA PHE A 345 12.98 14.27 -16.64
C PHE A 345 13.79 15.17 -15.71
N THR A 346 14.74 15.92 -16.28
CA THR A 346 15.59 16.85 -15.53
C THR A 346 14.77 17.96 -14.87
N ALA A 347 13.79 18.52 -15.58
CA ALA A 347 12.93 19.57 -15.04
C ALA A 347 12.11 19.07 -13.85
N LEU A 348 11.43 17.93 -13.98
CA LEU A 348 10.66 17.31 -12.90
C LEU A 348 11.53 16.96 -11.70
N SER A 349 12.71 16.38 -11.92
CA SER A 349 13.66 16.08 -10.83
C SER A 349 14.06 17.34 -10.05
N LYS A 350 14.32 18.45 -10.74
CA LYS A 350 14.64 19.74 -10.09
C LYS A 350 13.43 20.33 -9.35
N THR A 351 12.22 20.13 -9.88
CA THR A 351 11.00 20.57 -9.18
C THR A 351 10.84 19.81 -7.86
N VAL A 352 11.06 18.50 -7.84
CA VAL A 352 11.05 17.70 -6.61
C VAL A 352 12.09 18.20 -5.61
N GLU A 353 13.31 18.48 -6.07
CA GLU A 353 14.38 19.03 -5.21
C GLU A 353 13.96 20.35 -4.55
N LEU A 354 13.34 21.25 -5.33
CA LEU A 354 12.99 22.59 -4.87
C LEU A 354 11.75 22.62 -3.97
N LEU A 355 10.71 21.85 -4.31
CA LEU A 355 9.41 21.92 -3.64
C LEU A 355 9.26 20.89 -2.52
N GLU A 356 9.81 19.69 -2.71
CA GLU A 356 9.64 18.57 -1.78
C GLU A 356 10.94 18.23 -1.03
N GLY A 357 12.09 18.71 -1.53
CA GLY A 357 13.42 18.31 -1.08
C GLY A 357 13.78 16.90 -1.56
N HIS A 358 13.01 15.90 -1.16
CA HIS A 358 13.17 14.50 -1.58
C HIS A 358 11.90 13.69 -1.30
N THR A 359 11.70 12.62 -2.05
CA THR A 359 10.67 11.63 -1.71
C THR A 359 11.12 10.75 -0.54
N ALA A 360 10.23 10.50 0.43
CA ALA A 360 10.51 9.69 1.61
C ALA A 360 11.08 8.30 1.24
N LEU A 361 12.21 7.95 1.84
CA LEU A 361 12.94 6.71 1.53
C LEU A 361 12.17 5.46 1.96
N PHE A 362 11.51 5.50 3.12
CA PHE A 362 10.77 4.36 3.66
C PHE A 362 9.56 3.99 2.80
N SER A 363 8.87 4.98 2.22
CA SER A 363 7.77 4.72 1.28
C SER A 363 8.29 4.01 0.03
N GLN A 364 9.47 4.38 -0.46
CA GLN A 364 10.11 3.71 -1.59
C GLN A 364 10.61 2.29 -1.24
N TYR A 365 11.11 2.07 -0.02
CA TYR A 365 11.52 0.74 0.47
C TYR A 365 10.37 -0.25 0.47
N TYR A 366 9.18 0.19 0.88
CA TYR A 366 7.99 -0.64 0.88
C TYR A 366 7.70 -1.20 -0.52
N TYR A 367 7.53 -0.33 -1.50
CA TYR A 367 7.27 -0.76 -2.88
C TYR A 367 8.48 -1.43 -3.54
N SER A 368 9.70 -1.11 -3.11
CA SER A 368 10.91 -1.83 -3.55
C SER A 368 10.88 -3.29 -3.16
N CYS A 369 10.37 -3.64 -1.96
CA CYS A 369 10.22 -5.05 -1.55
C CYS A 369 9.28 -5.79 -2.50
N ILE A 370 8.11 -5.21 -2.76
CA ILE A 370 7.09 -5.80 -3.64
C ILE A 370 7.63 -6.00 -5.06
N LEU A 371 8.23 -4.96 -5.65
CA LEU A 371 8.80 -5.03 -6.99
C LEU A 371 9.96 -6.03 -7.07
N HIS A 372 10.81 -6.08 -6.04
CA HIS A 372 11.91 -7.02 -5.99
C HIS A 372 11.40 -8.47 -5.95
N GLU A 373 10.38 -8.77 -5.13
CA GLU A 373 9.76 -10.09 -5.09
C GLU A 373 9.15 -10.47 -6.45
N LEU A 374 8.37 -9.57 -7.06
CA LEU A 374 7.79 -9.78 -8.40
C LEU A 374 8.87 -10.05 -9.45
N LEU A 375 10.01 -9.37 -9.39
CA LEU A 375 11.11 -9.56 -10.33
C LEU A 375 11.93 -10.83 -10.05
N ALA A 376 12.08 -11.22 -8.79
CA ALA A 376 12.81 -12.42 -8.39
C ALA A 376 12.17 -13.70 -8.98
N PHE A 377 10.84 -13.77 -9.06
CA PHE A 377 10.13 -14.92 -9.66
C PHE A 377 10.46 -15.14 -11.15
N GLN A 378 10.70 -14.07 -11.90
CA GLN A 378 10.98 -14.14 -13.34
C GLN A 378 12.47 -14.37 -13.64
N LEU A 379 13.36 -14.10 -12.68
CA LEU A 379 14.79 -14.38 -12.82
C LEU A 379 15.13 -15.88 -12.69
N ALA A 380 14.28 -16.67 -12.05
CA ALA A 380 14.49 -18.11 -11.88
C ALA A 380 14.30 -18.93 -13.17
N ASN A 381 13.72 -18.37 -14.24
CA ASN A 381 13.35 -19.09 -15.48
C ASN A 381 14.00 -18.56 -16.77
N ARG A 382 15.23 -18.02 -16.70
CA ARG A 382 16.04 -17.78 -17.92
C ARG A 382 17.03 -18.92 -18.20
N HIS A 383 16.50 -20.07 -18.62
CA HIS A 383 17.11 -20.89 -19.67
C HIS A 383 16.07 -20.97 -20.79
N PRO A 384 16.37 -20.57 -22.04
CA PRO A 384 16.93 -21.49 -23.07
C PRO A 384 17.72 -20.79 -24.23
N PRO A 385 18.25 -21.49 -25.28
CA PRO A 385 18.21 -22.93 -25.57
C PRO A 385 19.59 -23.60 -25.55
N ALA A 386 19.56 -24.93 -25.51
CA ALA A 386 20.64 -25.70 -26.10
C ALA A 386 20.66 -25.43 -27.61
N GLU A 387 21.78 -24.89 -28.10
CA GLU A 387 22.43 -25.29 -29.35
C GLU A 387 23.94 -25.32 -29.12
#